data_AF-A0A9D1JNY6-F1
#
_entry.id   AF-A0A9D1JNY6-F1
#
_cell.length_a   1.000
_cell.length_b   1.000
_cell.length_c   1.000
_cell.angle_alpha   90.00
_cell.angle_beta   90.00
_cell.angle_gamma   90.00
#
_symmetry.space_group_name_H-M   'P 1'
#
loop_
_entity.id
_entity.type
_entity.pdbx_description
1 polymer ?
#
loop_
_entity_poly.entity_id
_entity_poly.type
_entity_poly.pdbx_seq_one_letter_code
_entity_poly.pdbx_strand_id
1 'polypeptide(L)'
;MKKILCLLAAILLFQNISLAQNSISFVYINGSNNNDEKMKNWFEKGVTKLHPVMKKSFEKNEEAASLFLNNGQYTINPEAEIFFWGDKSKNDLEFVEQQLDLSKAFSPTIAYGVRSLIAGFLHDAIWVQKSHHMLPILDDLHKTVLNEYSNGNQVVLFGYSAGSFITYEYLFNKLPYLNAADLFDVAGADDYVRKFVSDNPRKDTCISALSKAGLGAVTSDGRLRFNRDRESFKKIYLNMDDYTNQACIPEGAVKGIVNFASPLVLFYSDLSDSDYELTYYNRFMLKYMLENNLFMLTVNFKEDPMGFPTTKNLTIKELSEKARINVINPGGFVYDNSKVWSRRTFLLAHTSYWSARKIFSKAVAQSFVDGYKFMLEPDSIDTEKEDL
;
A
#
# COMPACT_ATOMS: atom_id res chain seq x y z
N MET A 1 -46.61 -8.92 -36.30
CA MET A 1 -45.41 -8.09 -36.56
C MET A 1 -45.13 -7.04 -35.48
N LYS A 2 -46.07 -6.14 -35.12
CA LYS A 2 -45.83 -5.11 -34.08
C LYS A 2 -45.36 -5.66 -32.72
N LYS A 3 -45.94 -6.76 -32.24
CA LYS A 3 -45.55 -7.40 -30.97
C LYS A 3 -44.13 -7.99 -30.99
N ILE A 4 -43.67 -8.48 -32.14
CA ILE A 4 -42.32 -9.04 -32.31
C ILE A 4 -41.29 -7.91 -32.38
N LEU A 5 -41.62 -6.79 -33.04
CA LEU A 5 -40.77 -5.60 -33.06
C LEU A 5 -40.61 -4.97 -31.66
N CYS A 6 -41.69 -4.91 -30.86
CA CYS A 6 -41.59 -4.42 -29.48
C CYS A 6 -40.74 -5.33 -28.59
N LEU A 7 -40.80 -6.65 -28.80
CA LEU A 7 -39.98 -7.60 -28.06
C LEU A 7 -38.49 -7.48 -28.44
N LEU A 8 -38.19 -7.34 -29.73
CA LEU A 8 -36.83 -7.11 -30.23
C LEU A 8 -36.27 -5.76 -29.76
N ALA A 9 -37.08 -4.70 -29.75
CA ALA A 9 -36.69 -3.39 -29.22
C ALA A 9 -36.44 -3.44 -27.70
N ALA A 10 -37.26 -4.18 -26.94
CA ALA A 10 -37.01 -4.40 -25.51
C ALA A 10 -35.70 -5.18 -25.28
N ILE A 11 -35.46 -6.24 -26.04
CA ILE A 11 -34.21 -7.02 -25.96
C ILE A 11 -32.99 -6.15 -26.32
N LEU A 12 -33.08 -5.30 -27.35
CA LEU A 12 -32.04 -4.34 -27.73
C LEU A 12 -31.81 -3.23 -26.67
N LEU A 13 -32.85 -2.81 -25.96
CA LEU A 13 -32.74 -1.87 -24.84
C LEU A 13 -32.12 -2.52 -23.60
N PHE A 14 -32.38 -3.81 -23.35
CA PHE A 14 -31.75 -4.57 -22.26
C PHE A 14 -30.34 -5.07 -22.58
N GLN A 15 -29.96 -5.21 -23.86
CA GLN A 15 -28.59 -5.54 -24.28
C GLN A 15 -27.60 -4.40 -24.09
N ASN A 16 -28.08 -3.16 -23.90
CA ASN A 16 -27.25 -1.97 -23.68
C ASN A 16 -27.14 -1.56 -22.20
N ILE A 17 -27.71 -2.33 -21.26
CA ILE A 17 -27.41 -2.17 -19.82
C ILE A 17 -26.28 -3.15 -19.45
N SER A 18 -25.20 -3.13 -20.22
CA SER A 18 -23.89 -3.42 -19.67
C SER A 18 -23.45 -2.14 -18.97
N LEU A 19 -23.97 -1.90 -17.76
CA LEU A 19 -23.27 -0.99 -16.85
C LEU A 19 -21.87 -1.60 -16.71
N ALA A 20 -20.86 -0.96 -17.31
CA ALA A 20 -19.47 -1.32 -17.09
C ALA A 20 -19.20 -1.15 -15.60
N GLN A 21 -19.36 -2.25 -14.87
CA GLN A 21 -19.18 -2.29 -13.43
C GLN A 21 -17.67 -2.38 -13.23
N ASN A 22 -17.08 -1.31 -12.72
CA ASN A 22 -15.64 -1.28 -12.49
C ASN A 22 -15.33 -2.26 -11.36
N SER A 23 -14.34 -3.12 -11.57
CA SER A 23 -14.02 -4.16 -10.59
C SER A 23 -12.89 -3.74 -9.67
N ILE A 24 -12.89 -4.29 -8.46
CA ILE A 24 -11.85 -4.09 -7.46
C ILE A 24 -11.24 -5.44 -7.11
N SER A 25 -9.95 -5.57 -7.38
CA SER A 25 -9.16 -6.75 -7.04
C SER A 25 -8.48 -6.55 -5.69
N PHE A 26 -8.60 -7.54 -4.82
CA PHE A 26 -7.88 -7.56 -3.55
C PHE A 26 -6.64 -8.45 -3.71
N VAL A 27 -5.46 -7.83 -3.66
CA VAL A 27 -4.16 -8.50 -3.79
C VAL A 27 -3.60 -8.74 -2.40
N TYR A 28 -3.58 -10.00 -1.96
CA TYR A 28 -3.08 -10.40 -0.65
C TYR A 28 -1.59 -10.70 -0.72
N ILE A 29 -0.79 -9.91 -0.02
CA ILE A 29 0.66 -10.01 0.03
C ILE A 29 1.04 -10.78 1.28
N ASN A 30 1.74 -11.90 1.12
CA ASN A 30 2.15 -12.71 2.26
C ASN A 30 3.12 -11.95 3.18
N GLY A 31 3.17 -12.40 4.42
CA GLY A 31 4.09 -11.93 5.44
C GLY A 31 5.17 -12.95 5.77
N SER A 32 5.92 -12.61 6.81
CA SER A 32 7.00 -13.42 7.36
C SER A 32 6.57 -14.82 7.77
N ASN A 33 7.54 -15.73 7.84
CA ASN A 33 7.37 -17.12 8.29
C ASN A 33 6.56 -17.98 7.30
N ASN A 34 6.59 -17.66 6.00
CA ASN A 34 5.99 -18.49 4.96
C ASN A 34 6.95 -18.74 3.80
N ASN A 35 7.95 -19.60 4.03
CA ASN A 35 9.09 -19.70 3.11
C ASN A 35 9.20 -21.09 2.47
N ASP A 36 8.32 -22.01 2.87
CA ASP A 36 8.20 -23.35 2.30
C ASP A 36 6.82 -23.56 1.64
N GLU A 37 6.69 -24.70 0.96
CA GLU A 37 5.44 -25.07 0.28
C GLU A 37 4.27 -25.25 1.25
N LYS A 38 4.53 -25.73 2.47
CA LYS A 38 3.50 -25.93 3.49
C LYS A 38 2.91 -24.59 3.93
N MET A 39 3.74 -23.58 4.11
CA MET A 39 3.33 -22.26 4.56
C MET A 39 2.74 -21.43 3.42
N LYS A 40 3.22 -21.60 2.18
CA LYS A 40 2.52 -21.11 0.98
C LYS A 40 1.08 -21.63 0.93
N ASN A 41 0.91 -22.95 1.06
CA ASN A 41 -0.41 -23.57 1.12
C ASN A 41 -1.26 -23.09 2.30
N TRP A 42 -0.64 -22.81 3.45
CA TRP A 42 -1.35 -22.26 4.62
C TRP A 42 -1.87 -20.85 4.34
N PHE A 43 -1.03 -19.99 3.76
CA PHE A 43 -1.39 -18.63 3.37
C PHE A 43 -2.52 -18.63 2.34
N GLU A 44 -2.37 -19.39 1.25
CA GLU A 44 -3.39 -19.51 0.20
C GLU A 44 -4.74 -19.98 0.76
N LYS A 45 -4.74 -21.06 1.55
CA LYS A 45 -5.96 -21.53 2.23
C LYS A 45 -6.56 -20.49 3.17
N GLY A 46 -5.72 -19.68 3.82
CA GLY A 46 -6.14 -18.56 4.66
C GLY A 46 -6.87 -17.50 3.84
N VAL A 47 -6.28 -17.09 2.72
CA VAL A 47 -6.84 -16.08 1.80
C VAL A 47 -8.15 -16.56 1.19
N THR A 48 -8.21 -17.77 0.61
CA THR A 48 -9.45 -18.33 0.02
C THR A 48 -10.60 -18.37 1.04
N LYS A 49 -10.29 -18.55 2.33
CA LYS A 49 -11.29 -18.53 3.40
C LYS A 49 -11.65 -17.11 3.86
N LEU A 50 -10.70 -16.18 3.83
CA LEU A 50 -10.89 -14.80 4.28
C LEU A 50 -11.64 -13.97 3.23
N HIS A 51 -11.23 -14.05 1.97
CA HIS A 51 -11.67 -13.15 0.91
C HIS A 51 -13.19 -13.06 0.74
N PRO A 52 -13.96 -14.18 0.69
CA PRO A 52 -15.41 -14.12 0.60
C PRO A 52 -16.07 -13.41 1.80
N VAL A 53 -15.45 -13.50 2.98
CA VAL A 53 -15.90 -12.82 4.20
C VAL A 53 -15.55 -11.34 4.16
N MET A 54 -14.38 -11.00 3.62
CA MET A 54 -13.94 -9.62 3.40
C MET A 54 -14.87 -8.89 2.45
N LYS A 55 -15.06 -9.44 1.25
CA LYS A 55 -16.01 -8.97 0.23
C LYS A 55 -17.39 -8.71 0.84
N LYS A 56 -17.97 -9.72 1.49
CA LYS A 56 -19.28 -9.63 2.13
C LYS A 56 -19.35 -8.56 3.24
N SER A 57 -18.24 -8.25 3.90
CA SER A 57 -18.22 -7.23 4.97
C SER A 57 -18.32 -5.82 4.40
N PHE A 58 -17.69 -5.55 3.26
CA PHE A 58 -17.87 -4.29 2.52
C PHE A 58 -19.27 -4.19 1.90
N GLU A 59 -19.79 -5.28 1.32
CA GLU A 59 -21.11 -5.28 0.68
C GLU A 59 -22.28 -5.14 1.65
N LYS A 60 -22.12 -5.62 2.89
CA LYS A 60 -23.19 -5.59 3.90
C LYS A 60 -23.15 -4.38 4.82
N ASN A 61 -22.02 -3.68 4.89
CA ASN A 61 -21.94 -2.42 5.60
C ASN A 61 -22.47 -1.35 4.64
N GLU A 62 -23.65 -0.79 4.92
CA GLU A 62 -24.34 0.16 4.03
C GLU A 62 -23.47 1.38 3.71
N GLU A 63 -22.75 1.89 4.71
CA GLU A 63 -21.87 3.04 4.54
C GLU A 63 -20.63 2.68 3.73
N ALA A 64 -20.02 1.53 3.99
CA ALA A 64 -18.89 1.06 3.19
C ALA A 64 -19.32 0.78 1.74
N ALA A 65 -20.50 0.20 1.52
CA ALA A 65 -21.04 -0.03 0.17
C ALA A 65 -21.31 1.31 -0.56
N SER A 66 -21.81 2.32 0.15
CA SER A 66 -22.00 3.65 -0.42
C SER A 66 -20.68 4.32 -0.74
N LEU A 67 -19.72 4.35 0.20
CA LEU A 67 -18.47 5.11 0.07
C LEU A 67 -17.43 4.40 -0.81
N PHE A 68 -17.23 3.10 -0.62
CA PHE A 68 -16.18 2.33 -1.31
C PHE A 68 -16.65 1.73 -2.63
N LEU A 69 -17.87 1.16 -2.65
CA LEU A 69 -18.45 0.51 -3.83
C LEU A 69 -19.27 1.47 -4.70
N ASN A 70 -19.40 2.74 -4.26
CA ASN A 70 -20.19 3.79 -4.89
C ASN A 70 -21.59 3.31 -5.30
N ASN A 71 -22.34 2.79 -4.32
CA ASN A 71 -23.70 2.26 -4.51
C ASN A 71 -23.81 1.20 -5.62
N GLY A 72 -22.77 0.38 -5.78
CA GLY A 72 -22.73 -0.72 -6.74
C GLY A 72 -22.13 -0.37 -8.09
N GLN A 73 -21.63 0.85 -8.32
CA GLN A 73 -20.80 1.13 -9.49
C GLN A 73 -19.54 0.26 -9.52
N TYR A 74 -19.00 -0.06 -8.33
CA TYR A 74 -17.88 -0.97 -8.18
C TYR A 74 -18.28 -2.31 -7.55
N THR A 75 -17.62 -3.38 -7.99
CA THR A 75 -17.72 -4.70 -7.37
C THR A 75 -16.37 -5.23 -6.96
N ILE A 76 -16.28 -5.84 -5.78
CA ILE A 76 -15.09 -6.59 -5.40
C ILE A 76 -15.12 -7.92 -6.16
N ASN A 77 -13.99 -8.27 -6.78
CA ASN A 77 -13.84 -9.53 -7.50
C ASN A 77 -14.20 -10.72 -6.58
N PRO A 78 -14.80 -11.79 -7.13
CA PRO A 78 -15.17 -12.96 -6.32
C PRO A 78 -13.94 -13.78 -5.88
N GLU A 79 -12.90 -13.78 -6.71
CA GLU A 79 -11.62 -14.45 -6.44
C GLU A 79 -10.59 -13.45 -5.93
N ALA A 80 -9.72 -13.94 -5.04
CA ALA A 80 -8.60 -13.18 -4.51
C ALA A 80 -7.38 -13.32 -5.42
N GLU A 81 -6.64 -12.23 -5.57
CA GLU A 81 -5.28 -12.28 -6.13
C GLU A 81 -4.29 -12.50 -4.99
N ILE A 82 -3.34 -13.42 -5.18
CA ILE A 82 -2.40 -13.84 -4.13
C ILE A 82 -0.98 -13.54 -4.61
N PHE A 83 -0.32 -12.63 -3.91
CA PHE A 83 1.07 -12.30 -4.15
C PHE A 83 1.96 -12.95 -3.09
N PHE A 84 2.67 -14.00 -3.50
CA PHE A 84 3.58 -14.76 -2.65
C PHE A 84 5.04 -14.50 -3.00
N TRP A 85 5.82 -14.00 -2.04
CA TRP A 85 7.26 -13.71 -2.17
C TRP A 85 8.13 -14.47 -1.16
N GLY A 86 7.54 -15.13 -0.16
CA GLY A 86 8.29 -15.72 0.97
C GLY A 86 9.25 -16.85 0.58
N ASP A 87 9.05 -17.47 -0.58
CA ASP A 87 9.99 -18.42 -1.18
C ASP A 87 11.36 -17.80 -1.48
N LYS A 88 11.42 -16.49 -1.74
CA LYS A 88 12.66 -15.77 -2.07
C LYS A 88 13.63 -15.66 -0.89
N SER A 89 13.16 -15.72 0.37
CA SER A 89 14.02 -15.66 1.57
C SER A 89 14.26 -17.02 2.23
N LYS A 90 13.80 -18.12 1.61
CA LYS A 90 13.86 -19.48 2.17
C LYS A 90 15.26 -19.92 2.58
N ASN A 91 16.25 -19.76 1.70
CA ASN A 91 17.61 -20.24 1.95
C ASN A 91 18.26 -19.52 3.14
N ASP A 92 18.03 -18.21 3.26
CA ASP A 92 18.55 -17.41 4.38
C ASP A 92 17.86 -17.80 5.70
N LEU A 93 16.55 -18.06 5.66
CA LEU A 93 15.81 -18.48 6.84
C LEU A 93 16.24 -19.87 7.33
N GLU A 94 16.42 -20.83 6.43
CA GLU A 94 16.90 -22.18 6.77
C GLU A 94 18.28 -22.12 7.47
N PHE A 95 19.16 -21.22 7.04
CA PHE A 95 20.44 -20.98 7.71
C PHE A 95 20.27 -20.44 9.13
N VAL A 96 19.37 -19.47 9.34
CA VAL A 96 19.07 -18.91 10.67
C VAL A 96 18.45 -19.97 11.59
N GLU A 97 17.54 -20.79 11.07
CA GLU A 97 16.90 -21.87 11.82
C GLU A 97 17.91 -22.93 12.28
N GLN A 98 18.88 -23.30 11.43
CA GLN A 98 19.96 -24.21 11.81
C GLN A 98 20.77 -23.68 13.00
N GLN A 99 21.06 -22.37 13.03
CA GLN A 99 21.76 -21.74 14.15
C GLN A 99 20.90 -21.69 15.41
N LEU A 100 19.60 -21.41 15.27
CA LEU A 100 18.66 -21.42 16.39
C LEU A 100 18.51 -22.83 16.98
N ASP A 101 18.55 -23.87 16.15
CA ASP A 101 18.41 -25.24 16.59
C ASP A 101 19.56 -25.72 17.47
N LEU A 102 20.77 -25.18 17.29
CA LEU A 102 21.86 -25.38 18.24
C LEU A 102 21.49 -24.89 19.65
N SER A 103 20.64 -23.87 19.75
CA SER A 103 20.16 -23.34 21.04
C SER A 103 19.16 -24.22 21.78
N LYS A 104 18.55 -25.21 21.10
CA LYS A 104 17.66 -26.20 21.75
C LYS A 104 18.36 -26.94 22.88
N ALA A 105 19.66 -27.21 22.73
CA ALA A 105 20.43 -27.99 23.69
C ALA A 105 20.65 -27.29 25.04
N PHE A 106 20.53 -25.96 25.08
CA PHE A 106 20.84 -25.15 26.26
C PHE A 106 19.76 -24.13 26.64
N SER A 107 18.60 -24.16 25.99
CA SER A 107 17.49 -23.22 26.23
C SER A 107 16.26 -23.92 26.80
N PRO A 108 15.59 -23.36 27.82
CA PRO A 108 14.27 -23.83 28.24
C PRO A 108 13.27 -23.81 27.07
N THR A 109 12.40 -24.83 26.98
CA THR A 109 11.48 -25.03 25.83
C THR A 109 10.64 -23.81 25.49
N ILE A 110 10.12 -23.10 26.51
CA ILE A 110 9.31 -21.89 26.31
C ILE A 110 10.17 -20.77 25.72
N ALA A 111 11.39 -20.57 26.24
CA ALA A 111 12.30 -19.55 25.74
C ALA A 111 12.75 -19.85 24.29
N TYR A 112 13.00 -21.12 23.97
CA TYR A 112 13.26 -21.55 22.60
C TYR A 112 12.07 -21.26 21.68
N GLY A 113 10.84 -21.59 22.09
CA GLY A 113 9.64 -21.33 21.30
C GLY A 113 9.41 -19.84 21.02
N VAL A 114 9.61 -18.98 22.03
CA VAL A 114 9.52 -17.52 21.86
C VAL A 114 10.62 -16.99 20.92
N ARG A 115 11.87 -17.47 21.07
CA ARG A 115 12.96 -17.06 20.18
C ARG A 115 12.72 -17.49 18.74
N SER A 116 12.22 -18.70 18.52
CA SER A 116 11.87 -19.21 17.19
C SER A 116 10.80 -18.35 16.52
N LEU A 117 9.74 -18.01 17.27
CA LEU A 117 8.68 -17.13 16.79
C LEU A 117 9.24 -15.74 16.40
N ILE A 118 10.00 -15.11 17.28
CA ILE A 118 10.58 -13.78 17.05
C ILE A 118 11.58 -13.81 15.89
N ALA A 119 12.44 -14.83 15.82
CA ALA A 119 13.43 -14.98 14.76
C ALA A 119 12.77 -15.11 13.38
N GLY A 120 11.72 -15.94 13.26
CA GLY A 120 10.99 -16.07 11.99
C GLY A 120 10.32 -14.77 11.56
N PHE A 121 9.68 -14.04 12.48
CA PHE A 121 9.02 -12.77 12.15
C PHE A 121 10.02 -11.65 11.81
N LEU A 122 11.09 -11.51 12.60
CA LEU A 122 12.09 -10.46 12.38
C LEU A 122 13.00 -10.75 11.20
N HIS A 123 13.32 -12.02 10.91
CA HIS A 123 14.16 -12.40 9.78
C HIS A 123 13.63 -11.80 8.49
N ASP A 124 12.40 -12.17 8.13
CA ASP A 124 11.79 -11.77 6.87
C ASP A 124 11.54 -10.26 6.82
N ALA A 125 11.17 -9.65 7.95
CA ALA A 125 11.06 -8.20 8.07
C ALA A 125 12.40 -7.49 7.77
N ILE A 126 13.51 -7.94 8.35
CA ILE A 126 14.84 -7.38 8.12
C ILE A 126 15.33 -7.70 6.70
N TRP A 127 15.03 -8.90 6.20
CA TRP A 127 15.45 -9.36 4.90
C TRP A 127 14.85 -8.49 3.80
N VAL A 128 13.53 -8.24 3.83
CA VAL A 128 12.90 -7.36 2.82
C VAL A 128 13.31 -5.91 2.94
N GLN A 129 13.89 -5.45 4.05
CA GLN A 129 14.37 -4.06 4.16
C GLN A 129 15.67 -3.82 3.37
N LYS A 130 16.35 -4.86 2.88
CA LYS A 130 17.52 -4.69 2.02
C LYS A 130 17.08 -4.44 0.58
N SER A 131 17.53 -3.33 -0.02
CA SER A 131 17.06 -2.90 -1.35
C SER A 131 17.23 -3.96 -2.46
N HIS A 132 18.31 -4.75 -2.44
CA HIS A 132 18.53 -5.81 -3.44
C HIS A 132 17.55 -6.98 -3.31
N HIS A 133 16.85 -7.11 -2.19
CA HIS A 133 15.75 -8.04 -1.99
C HIS A 133 14.39 -7.37 -2.26
N MET A 134 14.20 -6.14 -1.76
CA MET A 134 12.94 -5.39 -1.89
C MET A 134 12.61 -5.09 -3.36
N LEU A 135 13.53 -4.46 -4.10
CA LEU A 135 13.24 -3.92 -5.44
C LEU A 135 12.74 -5.00 -6.41
N PRO A 136 13.32 -6.22 -6.49
CA PRO A 136 12.77 -7.30 -7.29
C PRO A 136 11.35 -7.73 -6.87
N ILE A 137 11.05 -7.73 -5.56
CA ILE A 137 9.70 -8.03 -5.05
C ILE A 137 8.72 -6.96 -5.51
N LEU A 138 9.10 -5.68 -5.43
CA LEU A 138 8.26 -4.58 -5.90
C LEU A 138 8.01 -4.65 -7.40
N ASP A 139 9.00 -5.05 -8.20
CA ASP A 139 8.83 -5.22 -9.65
C ASP A 139 7.89 -6.37 -10.00
N ASP A 140 7.94 -7.47 -9.25
CA ASP A 140 6.99 -8.57 -9.43
C ASP A 140 5.57 -8.16 -8.99
N LEU A 141 5.43 -7.48 -7.86
CA LEU A 141 4.15 -6.92 -7.41
C LEU A 141 3.59 -5.91 -8.42
N HIS A 142 4.46 -5.08 -9.01
CA HIS A 142 4.07 -4.11 -10.02
C HIS A 142 3.46 -4.78 -11.24
N LYS A 143 4.02 -5.91 -11.71
CA LYS A 143 3.45 -6.69 -12.81
C LYS A 143 2.04 -7.19 -12.48
N THR A 144 1.82 -7.68 -11.26
CA THR A 144 0.48 -8.08 -10.79
C THR A 144 -0.49 -6.91 -10.83
N VAL A 145 -0.11 -5.75 -10.31
CA VAL A 145 -0.96 -4.54 -10.32
C VAL A 145 -1.27 -4.08 -11.74
N LEU A 146 -0.26 -4.04 -12.63
CA LEU A 146 -0.47 -3.66 -14.04
C LEU A 146 -1.37 -4.65 -14.78
N ASN A 147 -1.26 -5.95 -14.49
CA ASN A 147 -2.13 -6.97 -15.06
C ASN A 147 -3.58 -6.82 -14.60
N GLU A 148 -3.81 -6.57 -13.32
CA GLU A 148 -5.16 -6.28 -12.81
C GLU A 148 -5.73 -5.01 -13.45
N TYR A 149 -4.92 -3.96 -13.54
CA TYR A 149 -5.34 -2.70 -14.15
C TYR A 149 -5.65 -2.82 -15.64
N SER A 150 -4.85 -3.57 -16.41
CA SER A 150 -5.11 -3.82 -17.83
C SER A 150 -6.38 -4.66 -18.05
N ASN A 151 -6.78 -5.47 -17.07
CA ASN A 151 -8.05 -6.19 -17.05
C ASN A 151 -9.24 -5.33 -16.59
N GLY A 152 -9.03 -4.03 -16.35
CA GLY A 152 -10.07 -3.08 -15.92
C GLY A 152 -10.33 -3.08 -14.40
N ASN A 153 -9.48 -3.74 -13.61
CA ASN A 153 -9.61 -3.78 -12.15
C ASN A 153 -8.80 -2.66 -11.50
N GLN A 154 -9.37 -1.98 -10.51
CA GLN A 154 -8.60 -1.23 -9.53
C GLN A 154 -8.10 -2.19 -8.43
N VAL A 155 -6.99 -1.87 -7.79
CA VAL A 155 -6.35 -2.75 -6.80
C VAL A 155 -6.43 -2.18 -5.39
N VAL A 156 -6.74 -3.04 -4.42
CA VAL A 156 -6.43 -2.80 -3.00
C VAL A 156 -5.39 -3.81 -2.55
N LEU A 157 -4.28 -3.32 -2.02
CA LEU A 157 -3.18 -4.17 -1.52
C LEU A 157 -3.42 -4.53 -0.05
N PHE A 158 -3.32 -5.82 0.27
CA PHE A 158 -3.48 -6.34 1.63
C PHE A 158 -2.13 -6.85 2.15
N GLY A 159 -1.42 -6.04 2.93
CA GLY A 159 -0.11 -6.35 3.50
C GLY A 159 -0.22 -7.05 4.85
N TYR A 160 0.06 -8.36 4.89
CA TYR A 160 0.13 -9.12 6.15
C TYR A 160 1.54 -9.10 6.74
N SER A 161 1.71 -8.69 8.00
CA SER A 161 3.00 -8.76 8.71
C SER A 161 4.14 -8.10 7.92
N ALA A 162 5.23 -8.80 7.58
CA ALA A 162 6.29 -8.26 6.73
C ALA A 162 5.82 -7.77 5.35
N GLY A 163 4.68 -8.28 4.84
CA GLY A 163 4.02 -7.78 3.64
C GLY A 163 3.58 -6.31 3.76
N SER A 164 3.36 -5.80 4.98
CA SER A 164 3.08 -4.37 5.17
C SER A 164 4.26 -3.48 4.77
N PHE A 165 5.50 -3.92 4.97
CA PHE A 165 6.68 -3.20 4.46
C PHE A 165 6.72 -3.16 2.94
N ILE A 166 6.36 -4.26 2.29
CA ILE A 166 6.30 -4.33 0.82
C ILE A 166 5.24 -3.35 0.30
N THR A 167 4.07 -3.26 0.93
CA THR A 167 3.05 -2.29 0.49
C THR A 167 3.52 -0.84 0.63
N TYR A 168 4.23 -0.53 1.72
CA TYR A 168 4.78 0.80 1.96
C TYR A 168 5.86 1.15 0.93
N GLU A 169 6.84 0.25 0.77
CA GLU A 169 7.93 0.40 -0.20
C GLU A 169 7.40 0.41 -1.64
N TYR A 170 6.31 -0.29 -1.93
CA TYR A 170 5.64 -0.23 -3.23
C TYR A 170 5.12 1.18 -3.53
N LEU A 171 4.44 1.81 -2.55
CA LEU A 171 4.02 3.20 -2.72
C LEU A 171 5.21 4.13 -2.87
N PHE A 172 6.21 4.04 -1.98
CA PHE A 172 7.41 4.87 -2.02
C PHE A 172 8.13 4.79 -3.37
N ASN A 173 8.27 3.57 -3.91
CA ASN A 173 9.04 3.37 -5.13
C ASN A 173 8.25 3.60 -6.41
N LYS A 174 6.92 3.42 -6.39
CA LYS A 174 6.11 3.31 -7.62
C LYS A 174 4.99 4.35 -7.72
N LEU A 175 4.53 5.00 -6.64
CA LEU A 175 3.55 6.08 -6.78
C LEU A 175 4.18 7.29 -7.49
N PRO A 176 3.46 7.92 -8.44
CA PRO A 176 3.98 9.06 -9.17
C PRO A 176 3.81 10.38 -8.38
N TYR A 177 4.39 10.47 -7.18
CA TYR A 177 4.23 11.64 -6.29
C TYR A 177 5.31 12.72 -6.44
N LEU A 178 6.30 12.50 -7.30
CA LEU A 178 7.43 13.41 -7.47
C LEU A 178 7.15 14.37 -8.62
N ASN A 179 6.79 15.62 -8.29
CA ASN A 179 6.79 16.70 -9.25
C ASN A 179 8.23 17.16 -9.53
N ALA A 180 8.59 17.35 -10.80
CA ALA A 180 9.95 17.74 -11.17
C ALA A 180 10.38 19.09 -10.57
N ALA A 181 9.49 20.09 -10.52
CA ALA A 181 9.82 21.41 -9.99
C ALA A 181 10.17 21.33 -8.50
N ASP A 182 9.30 20.69 -7.71
CA ASP A 182 9.50 20.51 -6.26
C ASP A 182 10.72 19.64 -5.95
N LEU A 183 10.93 18.60 -6.77
CA LEU A 183 12.04 17.66 -6.61
C LEU A 183 13.38 18.37 -6.77
N PHE A 184 13.57 19.13 -7.84
CA PHE A 184 14.84 19.79 -8.13
C PHE A 184 15.09 21.01 -7.24
N ASP A 185 14.05 21.63 -6.70
CA ASP A 185 14.24 22.69 -5.72
C ASP A 185 14.85 22.15 -4.41
N VAL A 186 14.29 21.05 -3.88
CA VAL A 186 14.82 20.45 -2.64
C VAL A 186 16.11 19.67 -2.83
N ALA A 187 16.35 19.15 -4.03
CA ALA A 187 17.65 18.60 -4.39
C ALA A 187 18.78 19.64 -4.38
N GLY A 188 18.46 20.95 -4.31
CA GLY A 188 19.43 22.02 -4.41
C GLY A 188 20.03 22.15 -5.81
N ALA A 189 19.21 21.97 -6.85
CA ALA A 189 19.65 22.14 -8.23
C ALA A 189 20.04 23.59 -8.53
N ASP A 190 20.97 23.78 -9.47
CA ASP A 190 21.38 25.12 -9.90
C ASP A 190 20.26 25.82 -10.71
N ASP A 191 20.35 27.15 -10.83
CA ASP A 191 19.33 27.96 -11.52
C ASP A 191 19.14 27.55 -12.99
N TYR A 192 20.18 26.96 -13.58
CA TYR A 192 20.12 26.44 -14.94
C TYR A 192 19.18 25.23 -15.03
N VAL A 193 19.36 24.24 -14.16
CA VAL A 193 18.50 23.05 -14.10
C VAL A 193 17.06 23.47 -13.74
N ARG A 194 16.89 24.35 -12.74
CA ARG A 194 15.56 24.87 -12.37
C ARG A 194 14.85 25.52 -13.55
N LYS A 195 15.55 26.40 -14.29
CA LYS A 195 15.01 27.03 -15.49
C LYS A 195 14.66 26.03 -16.57
N PHE A 196 15.54 25.06 -16.83
CA PHE A 196 15.30 24.04 -17.85
C PHE A 196 14.08 23.17 -17.54
N VAL A 197 13.92 22.75 -16.28
CA VAL A 197 12.76 21.98 -15.79
C VAL A 197 11.47 22.80 -15.90
N SER A 198 11.51 24.08 -15.50
CA SER A 198 10.37 24.99 -15.62
C SER A 198 9.97 25.24 -17.08
N ASP A 199 10.94 25.35 -17.99
CA ASP A 199 10.70 25.58 -19.42
C ASP A 199 10.24 24.29 -20.14
N ASN A 200 10.37 23.11 -19.51
CA ASN A 200 10.07 21.79 -20.11
C ASN A 200 9.28 20.89 -19.13
N PRO A 201 8.04 21.24 -18.74
CA PRO A 201 7.29 20.48 -17.75
C PRO A 201 7.10 19.01 -18.16
N ARG A 202 7.15 18.12 -17.16
CA ARG A 202 6.95 16.67 -17.27
C ARG A 202 5.84 16.21 -16.35
N LYS A 203 5.33 14.99 -16.60
CA LYS A 203 4.38 14.36 -15.68
C LYS A 203 5.05 14.11 -14.33
N ASP A 204 4.24 14.07 -13.27
CA ASP A 204 4.70 13.58 -11.99
C ASP A 204 5.24 12.15 -12.14
N THR A 205 6.30 11.85 -11.40
CA THR A 205 7.09 10.62 -11.54
C THR A 205 7.31 9.93 -10.21
N CYS A 206 7.98 8.78 -10.23
CA CYS A 206 8.25 7.95 -9.06
C CYS A 206 9.75 7.63 -8.95
N ILE A 207 10.19 7.21 -7.76
CA ILE A 207 11.59 6.87 -7.49
C ILE A 207 12.11 5.79 -8.45
N SER A 208 11.31 4.77 -8.76
CA SER A 208 11.69 3.71 -9.71
C SER A 208 11.95 4.24 -11.11
N ALA A 209 11.15 5.20 -11.58
CA ALA A 209 11.34 5.79 -12.90
C ALA A 209 12.65 6.59 -12.94
N LEU A 210 12.92 7.41 -11.92
CA LEU A 210 14.17 8.19 -11.81
C LEU A 210 15.40 7.27 -11.84
N SER A 211 15.36 6.18 -11.07
CA SER A 211 16.44 5.20 -11.02
C SER A 211 16.60 4.47 -12.34
N LYS A 212 15.51 4.06 -12.98
CA LYS A 212 15.53 3.36 -14.27
C LYS A 212 16.03 4.25 -15.41
N ALA A 213 15.70 5.54 -15.37
CA ALA A 213 16.17 6.54 -16.31
C ALA A 213 17.67 6.87 -16.14
N GLY A 214 18.26 6.51 -15.00
CA GLY A 214 19.60 6.97 -14.63
C GLY A 214 19.65 8.47 -14.32
N LEU A 215 18.51 9.09 -14.01
CA LEU A 215 18.41 10.50 -13.66
C LEU A 215 18.79 10.74 -12.20
N GLY A 216 18.41 9.81 -11.32
CA GLY A 216 18.83 9.80 -9.93
C GLY A 216 18.39 8.56 -9.17
N ALA A 217 18.99 8.31 -8.01
CA ALA A 217 18.66 7.17 -7.16
C ALA A 217 18.75 7.55 -5.67
N VAL A 218 17.90 6.92 -4.84
CA VAL A 218 17.96 7.07 -3.38
C VAL A 218 19.16 6.27 -2.88
N THR A 219 20.09 6.94 -2.22
CA THR A 219 21.29 6.34 -1.65
C THR A 219 20.99 5.75 -0.27
N SER A 220 21.90 4.92 0.26
CA SER A 220 21.73 4.23 1.54
C SER A 220 21.62 5.15 2.76
N ASP A 221 22.05 6.41 2.63
CA ASP A 221 21.87 7.49 3.60
C ASP A 221 20.51 8.21 3.44
N GLY A 222 19.59 7.68 2.61
CA GLY A 222 18.23 8.18 2.44
C GLY A 222 18.11 9.40 1.53
N ARG A 223 19.16 9.74 0.76
CA ARG A 223 19.20 10.94 -0.08
C ARG A 223 19.01 10.66 -1.56
N LEU A 224 18.31 11.51 -2.29
CA LEU A 224 18.23 11.38 -3.75
C LEU A 224 19.43 12.08 -4.40
N ARG A 225 20.20 11.33 -5.19
CA ARG A 225 21.36 11.87 -5.91
C ARG A 225 21.08 11.88 -7.40
N PHE A 226 21.27 13.04 -8.03
CA PHE A 226 21.05 13.24 -9.46
C PHE A 226 22.32 13.11 -10.29
N ASN A 227 22.13 12.77 -11.56
CA ASN A 227 23.19 12.84 -12.56
C ASN A 227 23.65 14.29 -12.73
N ARG A 228 24.95 14.53 -12.53
CA ARG A 228 25.57 15.87 -12.57
C ARG A 228 26.00 16.31 -13.98
N ASP A 229 25.96 15.40 -14.96
CA ASP A 229 26.27 15.75 -16.35
C ASP A 229 25.07 16.44 -17.00
N ARG A 230 25.24 17.71 -17.39
CA ARG A 230 24.13 18.56 -17.88
C ARG A 230 23.53 18.09 -19.20
N GLU A 231 24.36 17.61 -20.12
CA GLU A 231 23.87 17.17 -21.44
C GLU A 231 23.13 15.83 -21.32
N SER A 232 23.67 14.89 -20.54
CA SER A 232 22.97 13.64 -20.22
C SER A 232 21.69 13.91 -19.44
N PHE A 233 21.71 14.83 -18.46
CA PHE A 233 20.53 15.23 -17.69
C PHE A 233 19.38 15.67 -18.60
N LYS A 234 19.62 16.62 -19.51
CA LYS A 234 18.58 17.10 -20.43
C LYS A 234 18.00 15.97 -21.27
N LYS A 235 18.87 15.16 -21.88
CA LYS A 235 18.44 14.06 -22.75
C LYS A 235 17.59 13.05 -21.99
N ILE A 236 17.98 12.72 -20.77
CA ILE A 236 17.23 11.79 -19.91
C ILE A 236 15.90 12.43 -19.48
N TYR A 237 15.93 13.67 -18.98
CA TYR A 237 14.76 14.39 -18.50
C TYR A 237 13.70 14.61 -19.57
N LEU A 238 14.11 14.90 -20.82
CA LEU A 238 13.16 15.05 -21.93
C LEU A 238 12.42 13.75 -22.27
N ASN A 239 12.98 12.58 -21.91
CA ASN A 239 12.36 11.27 -22.09
C ASN A 239 11.73 10.71 -20.80
N MET A 240 11.62 11.54 -19.74
CA MET A 240 11.20 11.06 -18.42
C MET A 240 9.81 10.44 -18.42
N ASP A 241 8.89 10.97 -19.23
CA ASP A 241 7.51 10.48 -19.32
C ASP A 241 7.44 9.01 -19.77
N ASP A 242 8.37 8.55 -20.63
CA ASP A 242 8.44 7.15 -21.07
C ASP A 242 8.87 6.23 -19.93
N TYR A 243 9.81 6.67 -19.09
CA TYR A 243 10.24 5.93 -17.91
C TYR A 243 9.14 5.91 -16.84
N THR A 244 8.43 7.04 -16.66
CA THR A 244 7.26 7.14 -15.77
C THR A 244 6.20 6.11 -16.15
N ASN A 245 5.80 6.06 -17.44
CA ASN A 245 4.77 5.13 -17.90
C ASN A 245 5.16 3.65 -17.74
N GLN A 246 6.47 3.34 -17.68
CA GLN A 246 6.97 1.97 -17.53
C GLN A 246 7.16 1.51 -16.09
N ALA A 247 7.37 2.45 -15.16
CA ALA A 247 7.85 2.12 -13.82
C ALA A 247 6.94 2.62 -12.69
N CYS A 248 6.06 3.58 -12.96
CA CYS A 248 5.16 4.14 -11.97
C CYS A 248 3.77 3.49 -12.04
N ILE A 249 3.05 3.53 -10.92
CA ILE A 249 1.65 3.12 -10.83
C ILE A 249 0.82 4.07 -11.71
N PRO A 250 0.03 3.56 -12.67
CA PRO A 250 -0.91 4.39 -13.39
C PRO A 250 -1.94 5.00 -12.45
N GLU A 251 -2.35 6.24 -12.71
CA GLU A 251 -3.39 6.91 -11.94
C GLU A 251 -4.67 6.05 -11.88
N GLY A 252 -5.25 5.93 -10.68
CA GLY A 252 -6.45 5.12 -10.44
C GLY A 252 -6.23 3.60 -10.43
N ALA A 253 -5.02 3.08 -10.70
CA ALA A 253 -4.74 1.64 -10.66
C ALA A 253 -4.79 1.07 -9.24
N VAL A 254 -4.32 1.83 -8.24
CA VAL A 254 -4.41 1.47 -6.83
C VAL A 254 -5.43 2.38 -6.16
N LYS A 255 -6.35 1.79 -5.39
CA LYS A 255 -7.40 2.49 -4.63
C LYS A 255 -7.06 2.64 -3.15
N GLY A 256 -6.25 1.73 -2.62
CA GLY A 256 -5.75 1.84 -1.26
C GLY A 256 -5.03 0.60 -0.75
N ILE A 257 -4.69 0.64 0.53
CA ILE A 257 -3.90 -0.36 1.23
C ILE A 257 -4.57 -0.73 2.55
N VAL A 258 -4.51 -2.02 2.89
CA VAL A 258 -4.89 -2.54 4.20
C VAL A 258 -3.73 -3.33 4.78
N ASN A 259 -3.08 -2.76 5.77
CA ASN A 259 -2.02 -3.40 6.55
C ASN A 259 -2.59 -4.04 7.81
N PHE A 260 -2.12 -5.22 8.15
CA PHE A 260 -2.56 -5.93 9.35
C PHE A 260 -1.48 -6.86 9.86
N ALA A 261 -1.51 -7.12 11.17
CA ALA A 261 -0.38 -7.71 11.88
C ALA A 261 0.92 -6.91 11.66
N SER A 262 0.80 -5.59 11.44
CA SER A 262 1.93 -4.76 11.00
C SER A 262 2.84 -4.39 12.18
N PRO A 263 4.15 -4.66 12.08
CA PRO A 263 5.13 -4.44 13.15
C PRO A 263 5.55 -3.00 13.39
N LEU A 264 5.18 -2.06 12.51
CA LEU A 264 5.54 -0.65 12.66
C LEU A 264 4.37 0.27 12.35
N VAL A 265 4.40 1.45 12.96
CA VAL A 265 3.51 2.54 12.59
C VAL A 265 4.06 3.25 11.36
N LEU A 266 3.71 2.72 10.20
CA LEU A 266 4.07 3.30 8.90
C LEU A 266 3.60 4.77 8.85
N PHE A 267 4.41 5.68 8.29
CA PHE A 267 4.27 7.14 8.31
C PHE A 267 4.46 7.86 9.66
N TYR A 268 3.94 7.35 10.77
CA TYR A 268 4.01 8.06 12.05
C TYR A 268 5.42 8.08 12.66
N SER A 269 6.24 7.07 12.37
CA SER A 269 7.67 7.08 12.75
C SER A 269 8.39 8.25 12.09
N ASP A 270 8.05 8.55 10.84
CA ASP A 270 8.78 9.51 10.01
C ASP A 270 8.34 10.94 10.32
N LEU A 271 7.11 11.12 10.83
CA LEU A 271 6.64 12.40 11.35
C LEU A 271 7.39 12.86 12.62
N SER A 272 8.17 11.98 13.26
CA SER A 272 8.92 12.32 14.48
C SER A 272 10.27 13.01 14.23
N ASP A 273 10.84 12.86 13.03
CA ASP A 273 12.09 13.52 12.63
C ASP A 273 11.86 14.37 11.38
N SER A 274 11.70 15.69 11.59
CA SER A 274 11.39 16.61 10.50
C SER A 274 12.56 16.89 9.56
N ASP A 275 13.79 16.53 9.96
CA ASP A 275 15.03 16.94 9.30
C ASP A 275 15.66 15.79 8.49
N TYR A 276 15.11 14.59 8.59
CA TYR A 276 15.54 13.44 7.80
C TYR A 276 14.99 13.50 6.36
N GLU A 277 15.85 13.32 5.35
CA GLU A 277 15.47 13.50 3.93
C GLU A 277 14.42 12.45 3.45
N LEU A 278 14.39 11.24 4.03
CA LEU A 278 13.30 10.29 3.74
C LEU A 278 11.94 10.82 4.21
N THR A 279 11.90 11.66 5.25
CA THR A 279 10.70 12.38 5.66
C THR A 279 10.22 13.30 4.53
N TYR A 280 11.09 13.83 3.67
CA TYR A 280 10.70 14.65 2.53
C TYR A 280 9.91 13.87 1.47
N TYR A 281 10.41 12.71 1.04
CA TYR A 281 9.69 11.89 0.07
C TYR A 281 8.41 11.30 0.66
N ASN A 282 8.43 10.92 1.94
CA ASN A 282 7.24 10.41 2.63
C ASN A 282 6.16 11.49 2.79
N ARG A 283 6.54 12.77 2.94
CA ARG A 283 5.61 13.92 2.91
C ARG A 283 4.92 14.06 1.57
N PHE A 284 5.66 13.96 0.47
CA PHE A 284 5.07 14.03 -0.87
C PHE A 284 4.23 12.83 -1.22
N MET A 285 4.67 11.63 -0.83
CA MET A 285 3.84 10.44 -0.93
C MET A 285 2.54 10.60 -0.14
N LEU A 286 2.60 11.09 1.10
CA LEU A 286 1.42 11.35 1.93
C LEU A 286 0.49 12.39 1.29
N LYS A 287 1.03 13.53 0.83
CA LYS A 287 0.27 14.55 0.10
C LYS A 287 -0.44 13.95 -1.10
N TYR A 288 0.31 13.24 -1.96
CA TYR A 288 -0.25 12.58 -3.13
C TYR A 288 -1.39 11.62 -2.75
N MET A 289 -1.20 10.80 -1.71
CA MET A 289 -2.24 9.87 -1.26
C MET A 289 -3.52 10.61 -0.84
N LEU A 290 -3.38 11.67 -0.04
CA LEU A 290 -4.50 12.47 0.45
C LEU A 290 -5.24 13.18 -0.69
N GLU A 291 -4.54 13.65 -1.72
CA GLU A 291 -5.13 14.38 -2.85
C GLU A 291 -5.69 13.47 -3.95
N ASN A 292 -5.25 12.21 -4.02
CA ASN A 292 -5.61 11.27 -5.11
C ASN A 292 -6.52 10.13 -4.65
N ASN A 293 -7.37 10.36 -3.63
CA ASN A 293 -8.37 9.38 -3.16
C ASN A 293 -7.80 8.02 -2.73
N LEU A 294 -6.54 7.97 -2.29
CA LEU A 294 -5.90 6.75 -1.81
C LEU A 294 -6.09 6.61 -0.31
N PHE A 295 -6.62 5.48 0.13
CA PHE A 295 -6.70 5.17 1.56
C PHE A 295 -5.58 4.24 2.01
N MET A 296 -5.14 4.40 3.26
CA MET A 296 -4.29 3.44 3.95
C MET A 296 -4.89 3.11 5.31
N LEU A 297 -5.18 1.83 5.53
CA LEU A 297 -5.64 1.31 6.81
C LEU A 297 -4.55 0.50 7.48
N THR A 298 -4.39 0.66 8.78
CA THR A 298 -3.68 -0.30 9.64
C THR A 298 -4.70 -0.92 10.59
N VAL A 299 -4.91 -2.22 10.52
CA VAL A 299 -5.93 -2.92 11.32
C VAL A 299 -5.26 -4.08 12.06
N ASN A 300 -4.89 -3.84 13.32
CA ASN A 300 -4.26 -4.84 14.16
C ASN A 300 -5.21 -5.33 15.26
N PHE A 301 -5.02 -6.57 15.68
CA PHE A 301 -5.64 -7.06 16.90
C PHE A 301 -4.93 -6.51 18.13
N LYS A 302 -5.69 -6.07 19.13
CA LYS A 302 -5.15 -5.51 20.37
C LYS A 302 -4.29 -6.51 21.17
N GLU A 303 -4.46 -7.80 20.93
CA GLU A 303 -3.65 -8.86 21.56
C GLU A 303 -2.40 -9.21 20.79
N ASP A 304 -2.25 -8.73 19.55
CA ASP A 304 -1.11 -9.03 18.70
C ASP A 304 0.12 -8.29 19.23
N PRO A 305 1.11 -8.98 19.82
CA PRO A 305 2.28 -8.31 20.39
C PRO A 305 3.17 -7.69 19.31
N MET A 306 2.99 -8.08 18.05
CA MET A 306 3.68 -7.51 16.90
C MET A 306 2.81 -6.49 16.17
N GLY A 307 1.54 -6.30 16.52
CA GLY A 307 0.72 -5.25 15.92
C GLY A 307 1.00 -3.93 16.64
N PHE A 308 1.79 -3.04 16.04
CA PHE A 308 2.16 -1.79 16.72
C PHE A 308 1.05 -0.73 16.50
N PRO A 309 0.42 -0.20 17.57
CA PRO A 309 -0.64 0.79 17.44
C PRO A 309 -0.12 2.21 17.23
N THR A 310 -0.90 3.04 16.54
CA THR A 310 -0.73 4.51 16.67
C THR A 310 -1.16 4.95 18.07
N THR A 311 -0.57 6.03 18.59
CA THR A 311 -1.04 6.65 19.84
C THR A 311 -2.41 7.31 19.67
N LYS A 312 -2.62 7.95 18.52
CA LYS A 312 -3.90 8.49 18.07
C LYS A 312 -3.91 8.61 16.55
N ASN A 313 -5.10 8.54 15.95
CA ASN A 313 -5.31 9.02 14.60
C ASN A 313 -5.17 10.55 14.56
N LEU A 314 -4.55 11.06 13.50
CA LEU A 314 -4.40 12.50 13.24
C LEU A 314 -5.42 12.93 12.19
N THR A 315 -5.95 14.14 12.29
CA THR A 315 -6.76 14.73 11.21
C THR A 315 -5.88 15.12 10.02
N ILE A 316 -6.47 15.43 8.86
CA ILE A 316 -5.72 15.94 7.70
C ILE A 316 -4.96 17.22 8.03
N LYS A 317 -5.56 18.10 8.83
CA LYS A 317 -4.91 19.31 9.33
C LYS A 317 -3.67 18.99 10.17
N GLU A 318 -3.81 18.12 11.17
CA GLU A 318 -2.68 17.74 12.03
C GLU A 318 -1.57 17.02 11.24
N LEU A 319 -1.93 16.19 10.25
CA LEU A 319 -0.98 15.57 9.34
C LEU A 319 -0.26 16.64 8.52
N SER A 320 -0.99 17.56 7.92
CA SER A 320 -0.46 18.65 7.08
C SER A 320 0.51 19.54 7.86
N GLU A 321 0.15 19.92 9.09
CA GLU A 321 1.00 20.71 9.99
C GLU A 321 2.29 19.97 10.38
N LYS A 322 2.19 18.71 10.78
CA LYS A 322 3.35 17.89 11.19
C LYS A 322 4.27 17.55 10.02
N ALA A 323 3.68 17.24 8.87
CA ALA A 323 4.37 16.93 7.63
C ALA A 323 4.84 18.19 6.89
N ARG A 324 4.43 19.40 7.29
CA ARG A 324 4.72 20.65 6.57
C ARG A 324 4.36 20.57 5.08
N ILE A 325 3.18 20.02 4.80
CA ILE A 325 2.60 19.94 3.45
C ILE A 325 1.31 20.76 3.41
N ASN A 326 1.00 21.32 2.24
CA ASN A 326 -0.31 21.88 1.98
C ASN A 326 -1.13 20.83 1.21
N VAL A 327 -2.29 20.42 1.73
CA VAL A 327 -3.17 19.43 1.08
C VAL A 327 -4.37 20.15 0.50
N ILE A 328 -4.59 19.99 -0.81
CA ILE A 328 -5.64 20.64 -1.58
C ILE A 328 -6.66 19.59 -1.99
N ASN A 329 -7.95 19.84 -1.74
CA ASN A 329 -9.05 18.94 -2.08
C ASN A 329 -8.82 17.49 -1.61
N PRO A 330 -8.66 17.25 -0.29
CA PRO A 330 -8.41 15.91 0.21
C PRO A 330 -9.57 14.97 -0.12
N GLY A 331 -9.21 13.76 -0.53
CA GLY A 331 -10.16 12.64 -0.73
C GLY A 331 -9.59 11.27 -0.32
N GLY A 332 -8.28 11.19 -0.07
CA GLY A 332 -7.61 10.04 0.54
C GLY A 332 -7.46 10.20 2.05
N PHE A 333 -7.09 9.12 2.75
CA PHE A 333 -7.00 9.13 4.21
C PHE A 333 -6.07 8.03 4.76
N VAL A 334 -5.52 8.23 5.96
CA VAL A 334 -4.69 7.25 6.69
C VAL A 334 -5.32 6.98 8.05
N TYR A 335 -5.68 5.73 8.34
CA TYR A 335 -6.39 5.41 9.58
C TYR A 335 -5.92 4.12 10.24
N ASP A 336 -5.65 4.19 11.53
CA ASP A 336 -5.28 3.06 12.37
C ASP A 336 -6.44 2.61 13.26
N ASN A 337 -6.67 1.29 13.25
CA ASN A 337 -7.56 0.57 14.12
C ASN A 337 -6.84 -0.64 14.71
N SER A 338 -5.90 -0.37 15.60
CA SER A 338 -5.15 -1.40 16.34
C SER A 338 -5.81 -1.86 17.65
N LYS A 339 -7.10 -1.55 17.84
CA LYS A 339 -7.90 -1.87 19.05
C LYS A 339 -8.86 -3.06 18.87
N VAL A 340 -8.77 -3.78 17.75
CA VAL A 340 -9.70 -4.85 17.39
C VAL A 340 -9.51 -6.06 18.31
N TRP A 341 -10.57 -6.55 18.94
CA TRP A 341 -10.49 -7.71 19.84
C TRP A 341 -10.63 -9.03 19.08
N SER A 342 -9.52 -9.77 18.90
CA SER A 342 -9.52 -11.10 18.24
C SER A 342 -10.18 -12.21 19.08
N ARG A 343 -10.24 -12.01 20.40
CA ARG A 343 -10.57 -13.00 21.44
C ARG A 343 -9.60 -14.19 21.44
N ARG A 344 -8.36 -13.98 21.01
CA ARG A 344 -7.25 -14.93 21.09
C ARG A 344 -6.24 -14.46 22.12
N THR A 345 -5.38 -15.38 22.55
CA THR A 345 -4.23 -15.05 23.40
C THR A 345 -3.14 -14.39 22.55
N PHE A 346 -2.24 -13.64 23.18
CA PHE A 346 -1.14 -12.95 22.49
C PHE A 346 -0.25 -13.89 21.65
N LEU A 347 -0.09 -15.14 22.09
CA LEU A 347 0.69 -16.17 21.37
C LEU A 347 0.09 -16.55 20.01
N LEU A 348 -1.24 -16.40 19.85
CA LEU A 348 -1.96 -16.79 18.65
C LEU A 348 -2.49 -15.59 17.87
N ALA A 349 -2.55 -14.42 18.49
CA ALA A 349 -3.18 -13.24 17.93
C ALA A 349 -2.59 -12.87 16.56
N HIS A 350 -1.25 -12.89 16.43
CA HIS A 350 -0.55 -12.53 15.20
C HIS A 350 -0.95 -13.36 13.97
N THR A 351 -1.18 -14.67 14.15
CA THR A 351 -1.58 -15.55 13.05
C THR A 351 -3.09 -15.74 12.96
N SER A 352 -3.84 -15.14 13.89
CA SER A 352 -5.27 -15.41 14.02
C SER A 352 -6.16 -14.68 13.01
N TYR A 353 -5.65 -13.72 12.24
CA TYR A 353 -6.44 -12.94 11.26
C TYR A 353 -7.21 -13.82 10.29
N TRP A 354 -6.63 -14.96 9.89
CA TRP A 354 -7.27 -15.97 9.04
C TRP A 354 -8.38 -16.73 9.77
N SER A 355 -8.13 -17.11 11.02
CA SER A 355 -9.08 -17.88 11.84
C SER A 355 -10.23 -17.03 12.39
N ALA A 356 -9.96 -15.76 12.69
CA ALA A 356 -10.87 -14.75 13.20
C ALA A 356 -11.42 -13.84 12.07
N ARG A 357 -11.37 -14.33 10.82
CA ARG A 357 -11.80 -13.64 9.59
C ARG A 357 -13.10 -12.84 9.70
N LYS A 358 -14.12 -13.33 10.40
CA LYS A 358 -15.39 -12.58 10.57
C LYS A 358 -15.22 -11.29 11.37
N ILE A 359 -14.39 -11.32 12.42
CA ILE A 359 -14.10 -10.14 13.24
C ILE A 359 -13.20 -9.21 12.44
N PHE A 360 -12.13 -9.74 11.86
CA PHE A 360 -11.17 -8.98 11.07
C PHE A 360 -11.82 -8.26 9.88
N SER A 361 -12.57 -8.98 9.04
CA SER A 361 -13.23 -8.39 7.85
C SER A 361 -14.23 -7.29 8.20
N LYS A 362 -14.99 -7.46 9.29
CA LYS A 362 -15.89 -6.39 9.78
C LYS A 362 -15.11 -5.18 10.25
N ALA A 363 -14.00 -5.39 10.97
CA ALA A 363 -13.15 -4.31 11.43
C ALA A 363 -12.53 -3.55 10.27
N VAL A 364 -12.07 -4.22 9.20
CA VAL A 364 -11.53 -3.55 8.01
C VAL A 364 -12.59 -2.68 7.33
N ALA A 365 -13.78 -3.22 7.04
CA ALA A 365 -14.86 -2.45 6.42
C ALA A 365 -15.30 -1.27 7.28
N GLN A 366 -15.39 -1.44 8.61
CA GLN A 366 -15.71 -0.34 9.51
C GLN A 366 -14.58 0.70 9.59
N SER A 367 -13.31 0.28 9.58
CA SER A 367 -12.17 1.19 9.62
C SER A 367 -12.08 2.07 8.38
N PHE A 368 -12.49 1.54 7.22
CA PHE A 368 -12.63 2.35 6.01
C PHE A 368 -13.66 3.48 6.22
N VAL A 369 -14.84 3.15 6.75
CA VAL A 369 -15.89 4.14 7.03
C VAL A 369 -15.42 5.16 8.08
N ASP A 370 -14.91 4.68 9.21
CA ASP A 370 -14.44 5.54 10.30
C ASP A 370 -13.33 6.47 9.84
N GLY A 371 -12.36 5.96 9.05
CA GLY A 371 -11.26 6.76 8.52
C GLY A 371 -11.74 7.83 7.54
N TYR A 372 -12.65 7.46 6.62
CA TYR A 372 -13.27 8.42 5.71
C TYR A 372 -13.97 9.53 6.49
N LYS A 373 -14.83 9.19 7.46
CA LYS A 373 -15.56 10.19 8.25
C LYS A 373 -14.64 11.08 9.07
N PHE A 374 -13.71 10.46 9.78
CA PHE A 374 -12.80 11.17 10.68
C PHE A 374 -11.91 12.18 9.95
N MET A 375 -11.53 11.90 8.70
CA MET A 375 -10.58 12.72 7.94
C MET A 375 -11.21 13.59 6.85
N LEU A 376 -12.38 13.21 6.33
CA LEU A 376 -12.93 13.79 5.10
C LEU A 376 -14.34 14.35 5.25
N GLU A 377 -15.02 14.18 6.39
CA GLU A 377 -16.29 14.89 6.62
C GLU A 377 -16.04 16.39 6.88
N PRO A 378 -16.97 17.29 6.51
CA PRO A 378 -16.74 18.74 6.48
C PRO A 378 -16.25 19.36 7.78
N ASP A 379 -16.67 18.83 8.94
CA ASP A 379 -16.24 19.31 10.26
C ASP A 379 -14.75 19.02 10.56
N SER A 380 -14.10 18.19 9.73
CA SER A 380 -12.68 17.84 9.81
C SER A 380 -11.80 18.54 8.78
N ILE A 381 -12.40 19.26 7.81
CA ILE A 381 -11.69 20.00 6.76
C ILE A 381 -12.09 21.49 6.81
N ASP A 382 -11.35 22.32 7.55
CA ASP A 382 -11.36 23.76 7.29
C ASP A 382 -10.65 23.99 5.94
N THR A 383 -11.41 24.00 4.84
CA THR A 383 -10.89 24.34 3.52
C THR A 383 -10.84 25.85 3.38
N GLU A 384 -9.65 26.40 3.16
CA GLU A 384 -9.53 27.56 2.28
C GLU A 384 -10.14 27.13 0.93
N LYS A 385 -11.37 27.56 0.67
CA LYS A 385 -11.93 27.49 -0.67
C LYS A 385 -11.21 28.55 -1.49
N GLU A 386 -10.40 28.14 -2.46
CA GLU A 386 -10.08 29.04 -3.56
C GLU A 386 -11.39 29.35 -4.28
N ASP A 387 -11.82 30.61 -4.20
CA ASP A 387 -12.89 31.15 -5.00
C ASP A 387 -12.50 31.02 -6.49
N LEU A 388 -13.37 30.36 -7.26
CA LEU A 388 -13.30 30.23 -8.72
C LEU A 388 -13.25 31.57 -9.46
#